data_AF-A0A650A733-F1
#
_entry.id   AF-A0A650A733-F1
#
_cell.length_a   1.000
_cell.length_b   1.000
_cell.length_c   1.000
_cell.angle_alpha   90.00
_cell.angle_beta   90.00
_cell.angle_gamma   90.00
#
_symmetry.space_group_name_H-M   'P 1'
#
loop_
_entity.id
_entity.type
_entity.pdbx_description
1 polymer ?
#
loop_
_entity_poly.entity_id
_entity_poly.type
_entity_poly.pdbx_seq_one_letter_code
_entity_poly.pdbx_strand_id
1 'polypeptide(L)'
;MLIDALVRIFGPNLPAFGLLVVGIAVEKYYVSRVTVFTNVLALNVSFLSLDQAPRLLVWYGDIGLLLGVYGMAAYLLDMKTWRLYNLPAFTMYASLPVAAVVLAAPSDWWIALLLAGVVNFVGGIVLESEGVAVAHWGPRHGEVSRFIRTKTMEFVDPYGVHQKVDVEIGFEP
;
A
#
# COMPACT_ATOMS: atom_id res chain seq x y z
N MET A 1 30.71 4.83 -13.94
CA MET A 1 30.60 3.50 -13.29
C MET A 1 29.14 3.20 -12.99
N LEU A 2 28.76 1.94 -12.74
CA LEU A 2 27.37 1.58 -12.36
C LEU A 2 26.90 2.40 -11.14
N ILE A 3 27.80 2.62 -10.19
CA ILE A 3 27.56 3.42 -8.98
C ILE A 3 27.21 4.87 -9.34
N ASP A 4 27.93 5.51 -10.28
CA ASP A 4 27.62 6.90 -10.69
C ASP A 4 26.26 6.99 -11.37
N ALA A 5 25.87 5.98 -12.16
CA ALA A 5 24.55 5.93 -12.78
C ALA A 5 23.44 5.76 -11.74
N LEU A 6 23.65 4.90 -10.73
CA LEU A 6 22.72 4.73 -9.62
C LEU A 6 22.59 6.01 -8.80
N VAL A 7 23.69 6.66 -8.43
CA VAL A 7 23.66 7.91 -7.67
C VAL A 7 22.97 9.02 -8.46
N ARG A 8 23.17 9.09 -9.78
CA ARG A 8 22.56 10.11 -10.63
C ARG A 8 21.04 9.92 -10.79
N ILE A 9 20.56 8.68 -10.81
CA ILE A 9 19.13 8.35 -10.96
C ILE A 9 18.40 8.40 -9.63
N PHE A 10 18.98 7.81 -8.57
CA PHE A 10 18.33 7.62 -7.28
C PHE A 10 18.68 8.68 -6.25
N GLY A 11 19.85 9.32 -6.36
CA GLY A 11 20.34 10.31 -5.38
C GLY A 11 19.40 11.51 -5.16
N PRO A 12 18.93 12.19 -6.22
CA PRO A 12 18.02 13.33 -6.08
C PRO A 12 16.66 12.94 -5.48
N ASN A 13 16.22 11.71 -5.73
CA ASN A 13 14.90 11.19 -5.39
C ASN A 13 14.91 10.22 -4.19
N LEU A 14 16.02 10.16 -3.45
CA LEU A 14 16.23 9.20 -2.35
C LEU A 14 15.14 9.28 -1.27
N PRO A 15 14.64 10.48 -0.87
CA PRO A 15 13.49 10.59 0.03
C PRO A 15 12.20 10.02 -0.56
N ALA A 16 11.94 10.23 -1.85
CA ALA A 16 10.76 9.68 -2.54
C ALA A 16 10.83 8.15 -2.60
N PHE A 17 12.00 7.58 -2.90
CA PHE A 17 12.20 6.12 -2.86
C PHE A 17 12.04 5.55 -1.46
N GLY A 18 12.52 6.23 -0.42
CA GLY A 18 12.29 5.82 0.96
C GLY A 18 10.79 5.73 1.28
N LEU A 19 10.02 6.73 0.89
CA LEU A 19 8.57 6.75 1.08
C LEU A 19 7.84 5.67 0.26
N LEU A 20 8.31 5.38 -0.96
CA LEU A 20 7.79 4.27 -1.78
C LEU A 20 8.05 2.91 -1.13
N VAL A 21 9.25 2.68 -0.58
CA VAL A 21 9.57 1.44 0.14
C VAL A 21 8.69 1.29 1.37
N VAL A 22 8.44 2.37 2.11
CA VAL A 22 7.48 2.37 3.22
C VAL A 22 6.07 2.02 2.70
N GLY A 23 5.65 2.60 1.58
CA GLY A 23 4.37 2.28 0.94
C GLY A 23 4.23 0.80 0.63
N ILE A 24 5.25 0.18 0.01
CA ILE A 24 5.30 -1.26 -0.30
C ILE A 24 5.26 -2.11 0.97
N ALA A 25 6.03 -1.74 1.99
CA ALA A 25 6.09 -2.50 3.24
C ALA A 25 4.73 -2.52 3.97
N VAL A 26 4.01 -1.39 3.93
CA VAL A 26 2.68 -1.26 4.54
C VAL A 26 1.59 -1.90 3.68
N GLU A 27 1.76 -1.94 2.35
CA GLU A 27 0.81 -2.52 1.39
C GLU A 27 0.50 -3.99 1.71
N LYS A 28 1.50 -4.74 2.22
CA LYS A 28 1.37 -6.15 2.63
C LYS A 28 0.32 -6.37 3.73
N TYR A 29 0.05 -5.35 4.55
CA TYR A 29 -0.87 -5.41 5.68
C TYR A 29 -2.16 -4.62 5.44
N TYR A 30 -2.07 -3.50 4.72
CA TYR A 30 -3.17 -2.58 4.50
C TYR A 30 -3.19 -2.09 3.06
N VAL A 31 -3.66 -2.97 2.18
CA VAL A 31 -3.76 -2.73 0.74
C VAL A 31 -4.45 -1.38 0.49
N SER A 32 -3.76 -0.50 -0.25
CA SER A 32 -4.30 0.72 -0.86
C SER A 32 -4.77 1.84 0.08
N ARG A 33 -4.65 1.75 1.41
CA ARG A 33 -5.02 2.86 2.33
C ARG A 33 -3.82 3.73 2.69
N VAL A 34 -2.96 3.22 3.56
CA VAL A 34 -1.76 3.93 4.02
C VAL A 34 -0.74 4.07 2.88
N THR A 35 -0.68 3.06 2.00
CA THR A 35 0.21 3.06 0.83
C THR A 35 -0.07 4.22 -0.13
N VAL A 36 -1.33 4.55 -0.41
CA VAL A 36 -1.67 5.70 -1.27
C VAL A 36 -1.16 6.99 -0.65
N PHE A 37 -1.34 7.15 0.66
CA PHE A 37 -0.86 8.32 1.37
C PHE A 37 0.66 8.47 1.29
N THR A 38 1.41 7.40 1.60
CA THR A 38 2.88 7.44 1.55
C THR A 38 3.41 7.64 0.14
N ASN A 39 2.79 7.01 -0.85
CA ASN A 39 3.22 7.12 -2.25
C ASN A 39 2.94 8.52 -2.80
N VAL A 40 1.79 9.11 -2.47
CA VAL A 40 1.49 10.47 -2.92
C VAL A 40 2.34 11.52 -2.20
N LEU A 41 2.71 11.29 -0.93
CA LEU A 41 3.74 12.10 -0.30
C LEU A 41 5.09 11.98 -1.03
N ALA A 42 5.49 10.76 -1.42
CA ALA A 42 6.70 10.55 -2.20
C ALA A 42 6.67 11.34 -3.53
N LEU A 43 5.53 11.28 -4.22
CA LEU A 43 5.29 12.01 -5.46
C LEU A 43 5.39 13.52 -5.26
N ASN A 44 4.74 14.08 -4.24
CA ASN A 44 4.79 15.52 -3.96
C ASN A 44 6.19 15.97 -3.54
N VAL A 45 6.91 15.16 -2.75
CA VAL A 45 8.33 15.43 -2.41
C VAL A 45 9.19 15.42 -3.67
N SER A 46 8.94 14.53 -4.63
CA SER A 46 9.67 14.51 -5.90
C SER A 46 9.43 15.80 -6.71
N PHE A 47 8.24 16.39 -6.66
CA PHE A 47 7.94 17.65 -7.35
C PHE A 47 8.73 18.84 -6.82
N LEU A 48 9.12 18.82 -5.54
CA LEU A 48 9.96 19.87 -4.95
C LEU A 48 11.37 19.93 -5.56
N SER A 49 11.79 18.85 -6.22
CA SER A 49 13.08 18.78 -6.92
C SER A 49 13.00 19.26 -8.38
N LEU A 50 11.79 19.55 -8.88
CA LEU A 50 11.56 20.01 -10.25
C LEU A 50 11.54 21.55 -10.30
N ASP A 51 12.33 22.14 -11.19
CA ASP A 51 12.28 23.58 -11.45
C ASP A 51 10.91 24.03 -11.99
N GLN A 52 10.28 23.19 -12.82
CA GLN A 52 8.93 23.40 -13.35
C GLN A 52 8.18 22.06 -13.45
N ALA A 53 7.09 21.93 -12.70
CA ALA A 53 6.18 20.79 -12.80
C ALA A 53 5.01 21.13 -13.76
N PRO A 54 4.67 20.25 -14.72
CA PRO A 54 3.50 20.44 -15.56
C PRO A 54 2.22 20.54 -14.71
N ARG A 55 1.32 21.46 -15.06
CA ARG A 55 0.09 21.73 -14.28
C ARG A 55 -0.75 20.48 -14.03
N LEU A 56 -0.86 19.58 -15.02
CA LEU A 56 -1.64 18.34 -14.88
C LEU A 56 -0.98 17.34 -13.92
N LEU A 57 0.36 17.33 -13.85
CA LEU A 57 1.09 16.49 -12.90
C LEU A 57 0.88 16.97 -11.46
N VAL A 58 0.81 18.28 -11.25
CA VAL A 58 0.45 18.88 -9.94
C VAL A 58 -0.98 18.48 -9.54
N TRP A 59 -1.95 18.61 -10.45
CA TRP A 59 -3.33 18.16 -10.19
C TRP A 59 -3.41 16.68 -9.84
N TYR A 60 -2.64 15.83 -10.52
CA TYR A 60 -2.54 14.42 -10.18
C TYR A 60 -1.99 14.21 -8.77
N GLY A 61 -0.95 14.95 -8.37
CA GLY A 61 -0.45 14.94 -6.99
C GLY A 61 -1.47 15.40 -5.95
N ASP A 62 -2.20 16.49 -6.22
CA ASP A 62 -3.20 17.05 -5.31
C ASP A 62 -4.41 16.12 -5.12
N ILE A 63 -4.93 15.55 -6.22
CA ILE A 63 -6.01 14.57 -6.17
C ILE A 63 -5.56 13.32 -5.41
N GLY A 64 -4.34 12.86 -5.67
CA GLY A 64 -3.73 11.78 -4.92
C GLY A 64 -3.65 12.09 -3.43
N LEU A 65 -3.36 13.33 -3.04
CA LEU A 65 -3.19 13.71 -1.65
C LEU A 65 -4.52 13.69 -0.91
N LEU A 66 -5.59 14.17 -1.56
CA LEU A 66 -6.97 14.04 -1.05
C LEU A 66 -7.36 12.56 -0.87
N LEU A 67 -7.04 11.72 -1.86
CA LEU A 67 -7.27 10.28 -1.77
C LEU A 67 -6.45 9.65 -0.65
N GLY A 68 -5.17 10.00 -0.51
CA GLY A 68 -4.30 9.51 0.55
C GLY A 68 -4.81 9.87 1.95
N VAL A 69 -5.24 11.13 2.14
CA VAL A 69 -5.84 11.59 3.40
C VAL A 69 -7.13 10.81 3.69
N TYR A 70 -7.98 10.62 2.69
CA TYR A 70 -9.19 9.80 2.84
C TYR A 70 -8.86 8.33 3.19
N GLY A 71 -7.88 7.74 2.52
CA GLY A 71 -7.40 6.38 2.78
C GLY A 71 -6.84 6.22 4.19
N MET A 72 -6.08 7.20 4.66
CA MET A 72 -5.52 7.26 6.01
C MET A 72 -6.63 7.44 7.06
N ALA A 73 -7.61 8.30 6.82
CA ALA A 73 -8.76 8.46 7.70
C ALA A 73 -9.59 7.17 7.79
N ALA A 74 -9.85 6.53 6.65
CA ALA A 74 -10.55 5.23 6.60
C ALA A 74 -9.74 4.10 7.26
N TYR A 75 -8.42 4.22 7.33
CA TYR A 75 -7.58 3.32 8.11
C TYR A 75 -7.73 3.56 9.62
N LEU A 76 -7.59 4.82 10.07
CA LEU A 76 -7.69 5.17 11.49
C LEU A 76 -9.07 4.90 12.09
N LEU A 77 -10.12 5.02 11.29
CA LEU A 77 -11.51 4.77 11.69
C LEU A 77 -11.98 3.34 11.44
N ASP A 78 -11.09 2.45 10.97
CA ASP A 78 -11.39 1.07 10.58
C ASP A 78 -12.62 0.92 9.66
N MET A 79 -12.73 1.82 8.69
CA MET A 79 -13.85 1.87 7.75
C MET A 79 -13.55 1.09 6.47
N LYS A 80 -14.61 0.47 5.91
CA LYS A 80 -14.54 -0.14 4.58
C LYS A 80 -14.52 0.94 3.51
N THR A 81 -13.52 0.89 2.63
CA THR A 81 -13.41 1.78 1.47
C THR A 81 -14.30 1.32 0.31
N TRP A 82 -14.85 2.28 -0.45
CA TRP A 82 -15.65 1.98 -1.65
C TRP A 82 -14.74 1.52 -2.80
N ARG A 83 -15.27 0.66 -3.67
CA ARG A 83 -14.68 0.33 -4.99
C ARG A 83 -14.17 1.53 -5.81
N LEU A 84 -14.80 2.71 -5.70
CA LEU A 84 -14.44 3.91 -6.46
C LEU A 84 -13.14 4.55 -5.95
N TYR A 85 -12.82 4.34 -4.67
CA TYR A 85 -11.52 4.69 -4.09
C TYR A 85 -10.47 3.64 -4.45
N ASN A 86 -10.84 2.37 -4.31
CA ASN A 86 -9.95 1.22 -4.47
C ASN A 86 -9.35 1.10 -5.87
N LEU A 87 -10.14 1.36 -6.92
CA LEU A 87 -9.68 1.27 -8.30
C LEU A 87 -8.51 2.23 -8.60
N PRO A 88 -8.65 3.56 -8.46
CA PRO A 88 -7.55 4.49 -8.69
C PRO A 88 -6.41 4.32 -7.68
N ALA A 89 -6.72 3.95 -6.43
CA ALA A 89 -5.70 3.67 -5.42
C ALA A 89 -4.73 2.57 -5.87
N PHE A 90 -5.24 1.52 -6.51
CA PHE A 90 -4.42 0.41 -6.99
C PHE A 90 -3.82 0.65 -8.38
N THR A 91 -4.56 1.21 -9.33
CA THR A 91 -4.04 1.36 -10.70
C THR A 91 -3.16 2.59 -10.88
N MET A 92 -3.41 3.66 -10.12
CA MET A 92 -2.74 4.95 -10.34
C MET A 92 -1.84 5.38 -9.18
N TYR A 93 -2.15 4.98 -7.95
CA TYR A 93 -1.42 5.43 -6.75
C TYR A 93 -0.71 4.31 -5.99
N ALA A 94 -0.68 3.10 -6.56
CA ALA A 94 0.14 2.02 -6.05
C ALA A 94 1.63 2.35 -6.25
N SER A 95 2.46 1.59 -5.55
CA SER A 95 3.89 1.89 -5.44
C SER A 95 4.61 1.84 -6.79
N LEU A 96 4.22 0.91 -7.66
CA LEU A 96 4.82 0.75 -8.99
C LEU A 96 4.42 1.87 -9.97
N PRO A 97 3.13 2.22 -10.15
CA PRO A 97 2.71 3.39 -10.93
C PRO A 97 3.37 4.70 -10.47
N VAL A 98 3.41 4.95 -9.16
CA VAL A 98 4.00 6.19 -8.63
C VAL A 98 5.51 6.21 -8.81
N ALA A 99 6.20 5.09 -8.59
CA ALA A 99 7.63 4.99 -8.86
C ALA A 99 7.96 5.29 -10.32
N ALA A 100 7.14 4.79 -11.26
CA ALA A 100 7.31 5.07 -12.68
C ALA A 100 7.13 6.57 -13.00
N VAL A 101 6.15 7.23 -12.37
CA VAL A 101 5.96 8.68 -12.52
C VAL A 101 7.15 9.47 -11.98
N VAL A 102 7.68 9.10 -10.80
CA VAL A 102 8.85 9.76 -10.19
C VAL A 102 10.12 9.58 -11.02
N LEU A 103 10.26 8.44 -11.70
CA LEU A 103 11.42 8.13 -12.55
C LEU A 103 11.32 8.71 -13.96
N ALA A 104 10.11 8.99 -14.45
CA ALA A 104 9.89 9.51 -15.79
C ALA A 104 10.24 10.98 -15.90
N ALA A 105 10.52 11.44 -17.13
CA ALA A 105 10.60 12.86 -17.39
C ALA A 105 9.24 13.53 -17.11
N PRO A 106 9.20 14.77 -16.58
CA PRO A 106 7.94 15.44 -16.25
C PRO A 106 6.98 15.59 -17.43
N SER A 107 7.45 15.59 -18.68
CA SER A 107 6.60 15.62 -19.88
C SER A 107 5.87 14.30 -20.13
N ASP A 108 6.48 13.19 -19.74
CA ASP A 108 6.09 11.83 -20.13
C ASP A 108 5.42 11.08 -18.96
N TRP A 109 5.15 11.78 -17.85
CA TRP A 109 4.57 11.25 -16.63
C TRP A 109 3.30 10.42 -16.87
N TRP A 110 2.45 10.87 -17.80
CA TRP A 110 1.18 10.21 -18.10
C TRP A 110 1.38 8.89 -18.85
N ILE A 111 2.40 8.79 -19.71
CA ILE A 111 2.76 7.54 -20.40
C ILE A 111 3.30 6.55 -19.38
N ALA A 112 4.19 7.01 -18.50
CA ALA A 112 4.74 6.20 -17.42
C ALA A 112 3.63 5.67 -16.50
N LEU A 113 2.69 6.55 -16.11
CA LEU A 113 1.53 6.20 -15.31
C LEU A 113 0.65 5.14 -15.99
N LEU A 114 0.34 5.32 -17.29
CA LEU A 114 -0.48 4.37 -18.04
C LEU A 114 0.20 3.00 -18.14
N LEU A 115 1.46 2.96 -18.56
CA LEU A 115 2.20 1.70 -18.71
C LEU A 115 2.33 0.98 -17.38
N ALA A 116 2.77 1.69 -16.33
CA ALA A 116 2.95 1.10 -15.01
C ALA A 116 1.61 0.71 -14.37
N GLY A 117 0.54 1.48 -14.58
CA GLY A 117 -0.81 1.16 -14.13
C GLY A 117 -1.37 -0.10 -14.80
N VAL A 118 -1.16 -0.26 -16.11
CA VAL A 118 -1.53 -1.48 -16.84
C VAL A 118 -0.73 -2.68 -16.33
N VAL A 119 0.59 -2.53 -16.16
CA VAL A 119 1.44 -3.59 -15.62
C VAL A 119 0.99 -3.98 -14.21
N ASN A 120 0.68 -3.00 -13.35
CA ASN A 120 0.19 -3.28 -12.00
C ASN A 120 -1.16 -4.01 -12.01
N PHE A 121 -2.06 -3.61 -12.91
CA PHE A 121 -3.37 -4.24 -13.06
C PHE A 121 -3.28 -5.68 -13.57
N VAL A 122 -2.53 -5.90 -14.65
CA VAL A 122 -2.33 -7.24 -15.24
C VAL A 122 -1.58 -8.14 -14.25
N GLY A 123 -0.53 -7.62 -13.60
CA GLY A 123 0.19 -8.34 -12.56
C GLY A 123 -0.72 -8.76 -11.41
N GLY A 124 -1.63 -7.87 -10.98
CA GLY A 124 -2.67 -8.19 -9.99
C GLY A 124 -3.55 -9.36 -10.43
N ILE A 125 -4.06 -9.35 -11.67
CA ILE A 125 -4.92 -10.43 -12.21
C ILE A 125 -4.18 -11.76 -12.28
N VAL A 126 -2.94 -11.76 -12.78
CA VAL A 126 -2.13 -12.97 -12.92
C VAL A 126 -1.86 -13.57 -11.54
N LEU A 127 -1.45 -12.74 -10.57
CA LEU A 127 -1.19 -13.20 -9.22
C LEU A 127 -2.45 -13.74 -8.53
N GLU A 128 -3.62 -13.13 -8.76
CA GLU A 128 -4.89 -13.68 -8.28
C GLU A 128 -5.21 -15.04 -8.89
N SER A 129 -4.89 -15.24 -10.18
CA SER A 129 -5.09 -16.55 -10.84
C SER A 129 -4.19 -17.64 -10.28
N GLU A 130 -3.04 -17.28 -9.71
CA GLU A 130 -2.11 -18.18 -9.03
C GLU A 130 -2.43 -18.37 -7.53
N GLY A 131 -3.55 -17.82 -7.05
CA GLY A 131 -3.98 -17.93 -5.66
C GLY A 131 -3.29 -16.95 -4.70
N VAL A 132 -2.45 -16.05 -5.22
CA VAL A 132 -1.88 -14.94 -4.45
C VAL A 132 -2.92 -13.81 -4.45
N ALA A 133 -3.62 -13.66 -3.34
CA ALA A 133 -4.65 -12.64 -3.22
C ALA A 133 -4.04 -11.23 -3.08
N VAL A 134 -3.77 -10.60 -4.23
CA VAL A 134 -3.17 -9.26 -4.34
C VAL A 134 -4.25 -8.16 -4.33
N ALA A 135 -5.44 -8.37 -4.90
CA ALA A 135 -6.52 -7.37 -4.92
C ALA A 135 -7.57 -7.62 -3.82
N HIS A 136 -7.13 -7.83 -2.58
CA HIS A 136 -8.05 -7.89 -1.46
C HIS A 136 -8.43 -6.48 -0.98
N TRP A 137 -9.72 -6.17 -1.08
CA TRP A 137 -10.27 -4.85 -0.77
C TRP A 137 -10.93 -4.82 0.61
N GLY A 138 -10.19 -4.35 1.62
CA GLY A 138 -10.70 -4.22 2.99
C GLY A 138 -9.67 -4.65 4.03
N PRO A 139 -9.96 -4.46 5.33
CA PRO A 139 -9.08 -4.94 6.38
C PRO A 139 -9.02 -6.47 6.33
N ARG A 140 -7.87 -7.01 5.93
CA ARG A 140 -7.51 -8.34 6.41
C ARG A 140 -7.25 -8.17 7.88
N HIS A 141 -7.99 -8.90 8.70
CA HIS A 141 -7.45 -9.28 9.99
C HIS A 141 -6.23 -10.10 9.61
N GLY A 142 -5.05 -9.47 9.58
CA GLY A 142 -3.83 -10.25 9.69
C GLY A 142 -4.02 -11.14 10.90
N GLU A 143 -3.49 -12.36 10.85
CA GLU A 143 -3.19 -13.07 12.08
C GLU A 143 -2.14 -12.24 12.83
N VAL A 144 -2.60 -11.16 13.47
CA VAL A 144 -1.92 -10.63 14.62
C VAL A 144 -2.18 -11.71 15.65
N SER A 145 -1.26 -12.68 15.75
CA SER A 145 -1.17 -13.65 16.85
C SER A 145 -0.89 -12.99 18.20
N ARG A 146 -1.27 -11.72 18.35
CA ARG A 146 -1.12 -10.90 19.55
C ARG A 146 -2.35 -10.03 19.76
N PHE A 147 -3.50 -10.67 19.79
CA PHE A 147 -4.29 -10.52 21.00
C PHE A 147 -4.47 -11.93 21.53
N ILE A 148 -3.74 -12.24 22.61
CA ILE A 148 -4.29 -13.13 23.62
C ILE A 148 -5.69 -12.55 23.86
N ARG A 149 -6.74 -13.20 23.36
CA ARG A 149 -8.07 -13.02 23.94
C ARG A 149 -7.89 -13.57 25.33
N THR A 150 -7.59 -12.69 26.29
CA THR A 150 -7.33 -13.02 27.71
C THR A 150 -8.55 -13.56 28.42
N LYS A 151 -9.51 -14.13 27.68
CA LYS A 151 -10.64 -14.84 28.21
C LYS A 151 -10.74 -16.26 27.70
N THR A 152 -10.26 -16.68 26.52
CA THR A 152 -10.44 -18.10 26.12
C THR A 152 -9.25 -18.70 25.39
N MET A 153 -8.73 -19.82 25.91
CA MET A 153 -7.69 -20.63 25.26
C MET A 153 -8.35 -21.88 24.66
N GLU A 154 -8.16 -22.10 23.36
CA GLU A 154 -8.62 -23.31 22.67
C GLU A 154 -7.46 -24.31 22.60
N PHE A 155 -7.62 -25.48 23.23
CA PHE A 155 -6.64 -26.56 23.18
C PHE A 155 -7.00 -27.53 22.05
N VAL A 156 -6.02 -27.85 21.20
CA VAL A 156 -6.16 -28.77 20.07
C VAL A 156 -5.20 -29.94 20.25
N ASP A 157 -5.73 -31.15 20.43
CA ASP A 157 -4.98 -32.40 20.45
C ASP A 157 -5.01 -33.05 19.04
N PRO A 158 -4.06 -33.92 18.67
CA PRO A 158 -4.03 -34.76 17.45
C PRO A 158 -5.34 -35.38 16.93
N TYR A 159 -6.41 -35.45 17.73
CA TYR A 159 -7.71 -36.00 17.32
C TYR A 159 -8.81 -34.94 17.09
N GLY A 160 -8.53 -33.64 17.28
CA GLY A 160 -9.47 -32.54 17.06
C GLY A 160 -9.69 -31.62 18.27
N VAL A 161 -10.47 -30.55 18.08
CA VAL A 161 -10.73 -29.49 19.08
C VAL A 161 -11.81 -29.95 20.08
N HIS A 162 -11.47 -30.03 21.38
CA HIS A 162 -12.40 -30.52 22.40
C HIS A 162 -12.86 -29.50 23.46
N GLN A 163 -12.20 -28.35 23.63
CA GLN A 163 -12.60 -27.44 24.72
C GLN A 163 -12.20 -25.97 24.53
N LYS A 164 -13.14 -25.08 24.87
CA LYS A 164 -12.92 -23.64 25.07
C LYS A 164 -12.75 -23.42 26.57
N VAL A 165 -11.56 -23.00 27.02
CA VAL A 165 -11.27 -22.78 28.45
C VAL A 165 -11.31 -21.28 28.74
N ASP A 166 -12.23 -20.83 29.58
CA ASP A 166 -12.32 -19.42 30.01
C ASP A 166 -11.21 -19.12 31.06
N VAL A 167 -10.29 -18.20 30.77
CA VAL A 167 -9.08 -17.89 31.56
C VAL A 167 -9.39 -16.99 32.78
N GLU A 168 -10.58 -16.38 32.83
CA GLU A 168 -11.02 -15.60 34.01
C GLU A 168 -11.46 -16.48 35.19
N ILE A 169 -11.85 -17.72 34.92
CA ILE A 169 -12.28 -18.68 35.92
C ILE A 169 -11.21 -19.75 35.92
N GLY A 170 -10.13 -19.52 36.69
CA GLY A 170 -9.16 -20.57 36.96
C GLY A 170 -9.88 -21.86 37.37
N PHE A 171 -9.32 -23.00 36.95
CA PHE A 171 -9.83 -24.36 37.19
C PHE A 171 -10.71 -24.45 38.45
N GLU A 172 -12.02 -24.62 38.27
CA GLU A 172 -12.82 -25.22 39.32
C GLU A 172 -12.41 -26.71 39.40
N PRO A 173 -12.07 -27.22 40.59
CA PRO A 173 -11.51 -28.57 40.78
C PRO A 173 -12.48 -29.70 40.43
#